data_AF-A0A7X6CSJ1-F1
#
_entry.id   AF-A0A7X6CSJ1-F1
#
_cell.length_a   1.000
_cell.length_b   1.000
_cell.length_c   1.000
_cell.angle_alpha   90.00
_cell.angle_beta   90.00
_cell.angle_gamma   90.00
#
_symmetry.space_group_name_H-M   'P 1'
#
loop_
_entity.id
_entity.type
_entity.pdbx_description
1 polymer ?
#
loop_
_entity_poly.entity_id
_entity_poly.type
_entity_poly.pdbx_seq_one_letter_code
_entity_poly.pdbx_strand_id
1 'polypeptide(L)'
;MLFLLPHSQVSPTGLGSSYNNLTFGSAQALSGAGSVTAESVAAAENGAVESGMASGSDSTAAAAASPAATVSPTPAGTASADIQTLTDLAGLDAAARTITVANEDFGSWMMELFANPDKYAGFTVTVTGYVYKDSTALAADQFVPARLMMYCCVADLSPAGLICHYDDTAKLEADSWVTVTGTLFIGTRDYDSGQKVVPMLEVSTVQAAEAVEGYVYPY
;
A
#
# COMPACT_ATOMS: atom_id res chain seq x y z
N MET A 1 -31.37 11.81 -15.68
CA MET A 1 -31.24 11.52 -14.25
C MET A 1 -29.77 11.47 -13.93
N LEU A 2 -29.28 12.38 -13.08
CA LEU A 2 -27.92 12.30 -12.54
C LEU A 2 -27.98 11.39 -11.32
N PHE A 3 -27.47 10.16 -11.43
CA PHE A 3 -27.34 9.27 -10.27
C PHE A 3 -26.18 9.77 -9.42
N LEU A 4 -26.50 10.50 -8.33
CA LEU A 4 -25.57 10.58 -7.20
C LEU A 4 -25.52 9.18 -6.58
N LEU A 5 -24.40 8.49 -6.79
CA LEU A 5 -24.05 7.35 -5.96
C LEU A 5 -23.77 7.88 -4.54
N PRO A 6 -24.25 7.22 -3.47
CA PRO A 6 -23.84 7.57 -2.12
C PRO A 6 -22.33 7.36 -1.99
N HIS A 7 -21.61 8.40 -1.57
CA HIS A 7 -20.17 8.34 -1.29
C HIS A 7 -19.92 7.64 0.05
N SER A 8 -20.28 6.36 0.14
CA SER A 8 -19.79 5.49 1.22
C SER A 8 -18.29 5.29 1.03
N GLN A 9 -17.52 5.41 2.11
CA GLN A 9 -16.10 5.03 2.10
C GLN A 9 -15.97 3.52 1.79
N VAL A 10 -14.83 3.12 1.20
CA VAL A 10 -14.56 1.71 0.94
C VAL A 10 -14.17 1.04 2.25
N SER A 11 -14.95 0.06 2.68
CA SER A 11 -14.65 -0.76 3.86
C SER A 11 -13.42 -1.65 3.59
N PRO A 12 -12.50 -1.85 4.57
CA PRO A 12 -11.35 -2.74 4.41
C PRO A 12 -11.71 -4.16 3.95
N THR A 13 -12.89 -4.65 4.38
CA THR A 13 -13.46 -5.98 4.11
C THR A 13 -13.61 -6.36 2.63
N GLY A 14 -13.46 -5.40 1.70
CA GLY A 14 -13.55 -5.61 0.24
C GLY A 14 -12.23 -5.52 -0.53
N LEU A 15 -11.11 -5.23 0.14
CA LEU A 15 -9.81 -5.05 -0.51
C LEU A 15 -9.04 -6.38 -0.50
N GLY A 16 -8.39 -6.71 -1.63
CA GLY A 16 -7.63 -7.96 -1.76
C GLY A 16 -6.38 -8.01 -0.87
N SER A 17 -5.86 -9.22 -0.67
CA SER A 17 -4.73 -9.61 0.21
C SER A 17 -3.36 -8.92 -0.01
N SER A 18 -3.27 -7.83 -0.76
CA SER A 18 -2.03 -7.09 -0.96
C SER A 18 -1.72 -6.17 0.23
N TYR A 19 -1.06 -6.72 1.26
CA TYR A 19 -0.42 -5.94 2.30
C TYR A 19 0.86 -5.26 1.78
N ASN A 20 0.74 -3.99 1.38
CA ASN A 20 1.87 -3.17 0.97
C ASN A 20 2.54 -2.56 2.20
N ASN A 21 3.62 -3.17 2.65
CA ASN A 21 4.54 -2.47 3.53
C ASN A 21 5.34 -1.44 2.72
N LEU A 22 5.52 -0.23 3.28
CA LEU A 22 5.78 0.97 2.52
C LEU A 22 7.24 1.12 2.10
N THR A 23 7.63 0.50 0.98
CA THR A 23 8.87 0.83 0.28
C THR A 23 8.77 2.17 -0.44
N PHE A 24 8.88 3.27 0.33
CA PHE A 24 9.07 4.63 -0.18
C PHE A 24 10.45 4.81 -0.83
N GLY A 25 10.68 4.18 -1.98
CA GLY A 25 12.03 4.22 -2.58
C GLY A 25 12.34 3.39 -3.81
N SER A 26 11.38 2.75 -4.49
CA SER A 26 11.57 2.33 -5.88
C SER A 26 10.25 1.94 -6.54
N ALA A 27 10.01 2.44 -7.75
CA ALA A 27 8.92 1.95 -8.58
C ALA A 27 9.22 0.50 -9.01
N GLN A 28 8.49 -0.47 -8.46
CA GLN A 28 8.50 -1.86 -8.95
C GLN A 28 7.11 -2.31 -9.37
N ALA A 29 6.92 -2.24 -10.70
CA ALA A 29 6.14 -3.14 -11.53
C ALA A 29 4.81 -3.67 -10.98
N LEU A 30 3.71 -3.05 -11.43
CA LEU A 30 2.42 -3.71 -11.56
C LEU A 30 2.50 -4.80 -12.67
N SER A 31 3.12 -5.95 -12.39
CA SER A 31 3.00 -7.14 -13.24
C SER A 31 1.71 -7.87 -12.88
N GLY A 32 0.67 -7.69 -13.70
CA GLY A 32 -0.67 -8.21 -13.42
C GLY A 32 -0.71 -9.74 -13.29
N ALA A 33 -1.26 -10.23 -12.18
CA ALA A 33 -1.64 -11.63 -12.03
C ALA A 33 -2.91 -11.89 -12.85
N GLY A 34 -2.77 -12.62 -13.95
CA GLY A 34 -3.90 -13.08 -14.76
C GLY A 34 -4.76 -14.10 -14.02
N SER A 35 -6.06 -14.12 -14.31
CA SER A 35 -7.00 -15.08 -13.72
C SER A 35 -6.66 -16.52 -14.12
N VAL A 36 -6.54 -17.41 -13.13
CA VAL A 36 -6.56 -18.86 -13.36
C VAL A 36 -8.00 -19.38 -13.32
N THR A 37 -8.53 -19.76 -14.48
CA THR A 37 -9.67 -20.68 -14.57
C THR A 37 -9.14 -22.08 -14.83
N ALA A 38 -9.36 -22.99 -13.90
CA ALA A 38 -8.98 -24.39 -14.06
C ALA A 38 -10.08 -25.16 -14.80
N GLU A 39 -9.74 -25.82 -15.91
CA GLU A 39 -10.36 -27.10 -16.30
C GLU A 39 -9.41 -27.90 -17.20
N SER A 40 -9.74 -29.17 -17.46
CA SER A 40 -8.74 -30.24 -17.58
C SER A 40 -8.81 -31.07 -18.88
N VAL A 41 -7.86 -32.02 -19.00
CA VAL A 41 -7.84 -33.23 -19.87
C VAL A 41 -7.07 -33.18 -21.21
N ALA A 42 -5.88 -33.80 -21.17
CA ALA A 42 -5.24 -34.74 -22.11
C ALA A 42 -5.14 -34.52 -23.65
N ALA A 43 -3.88 -34.72 -24.12
CA ALA A 43 -3.45 -35.56 -25.25
C ALA A 43 -3.62 -35.13 -26.75
N ALA A 44 -2.45 -34.76 -27.32
CA ALA A 44 -1.83 -35.37 -28.51
C ALA A 44 -2.18 -34.95 -29.98
N GLU A 45 -1.10 -35.05 -30.79
CA GLU A 45 -0.98 -35.16 -32.27
C GLU A 45 -0.96 -33.91 -33.19
N ASN A 46 -0.35 -34.13 -34.37
CA ASN A 46 0.19 -33.15 -35.31
C ASN A 46 -0.66 -32.99 -36.58
N GLY A 47 -0.51 -31.85 -37.28
CA GLY A 47 -0.96 -31.62 -38.67
C GLY A 47 -1.35 -30.15 -38.88
N ALA A 48 -0.64 -29.31 -39.62
CA ALA A 48 -0.27 -29.31 -41.05
C ALA A 48 -1.37 -28.74 -41.97
N VAL A 49 -0.93 -27.97 -43.00
CA VAL A 49 -1.64 -27.43 -44.19
C VAL A 49 -2.85 -26.50 -43.98
N GLU A 50 -3.24 -25.60 -44.91
CA GLU A 50 -2.53 -24.73 -45.89
C GLU A 50 -3.58 -23.74 -46.48
N SER A 51 -3.13 -22.66 -47.14
CA SER A 51 -3.85 -21.89 -48.19
C SER A 51 -4.95 -20.89 -47.78
N GLY A 52 -5.03 -19.77 -48.53
CA GLY A 52 -6.07 -18.73 -48.36
C GLY A 52 -5.64 -17.29 -48.71
N MET A 53 -5.11 -17.05 -49.92
CA MET A 53 -4.59 -15.75 -50.38
C MET A 53 -5.56 -15.05 -51.36
N ALA A 54 -5.42 -13.71 -51.52
CA ALA A 54 -6.03 -12.83 -52.56
C ALA A 54 -7.55 -12.52 -52.44
N SER A 55 -8.15 -11.42 -52.95
CA SER A 55 -7.75 -10.06 -53.43
C SER A 55 -9.06 -9.30 -53.81
N GLY A 56 -9.22 -7.96 -53.90
CA GLY A 56 -8.36 -6.78 -53.64
C GLY A 56 -8.79 -5.56 -54.50
N SER A 57 -8.44 -4.32 -54.08
CA SER A 57 -8.78 -3.02 -54.73
C SER A 57 -10.28 -2.60 -54.70
N ASP A 58 -10.67 -1.31 -54.79
CA ASP A 58 -9.93 -0.10 -55.21
C ASP A 58 -10.38 1.24 -54.53
N SER A 59 -9.46 2.20 -54.50
CA SER A 59 -9.54 3.70 -54.47
C SER A 59 -10.86 4.44 -54.10
N THR A 60 -10.84 5.54 -53.34
CA THR A 60 -10.33 6.87 -53.79
C THR A 60 -10.19 7.91 -52.64
N ALA A 61 -9.51 9.03 -52.92
CA ALA A 61 -9.00 9.99 -51.94
C ALA A 61 -9.91 11.19 -51.58
N ALA A 62 -9.62 11.84 -50.44
CA ALA A 62 -9.73 13.29 -50.26
C ALA A 62 -8.76 13.78 -49.16
N ALA A 63 -8.21 14.98 -49.30
CA ALA A 63 -7.17 15.54 -48.42
C ALA A 63 -7.65 16.73 -47.58
N ALA A 64 -7.02 16.95 -46.43
CA ALA A 64 -6.97 18.25 -45.74
C ALA A 64 -5.65 18.36 -44.95
N ALA A 65 -5.06 19.55 -44.89
CA ALA A 65 -3.72 19.77 -44.34
C ALA A 65 -3.73 20.67 -43.09
N SER A 66 -2.73 20.47 -42.21
CA SER A 66 -1.97 21.44 -41.37
C SER A 66 -2.63 22.69 -40.72
N PRO A 67 -2.10 23.23 -39.59
CA PRO A 67 -0.68 23.19 -39.19
C PRO A 67 -0.42 22.91 -37.69
N ALA A 68 0.85 23.00 -37.30
CA ALA A 68 1.39 22.66 -35.99
C ALA A 68 1.64 23.85 -35.04
N ALA A 69 1.71 23.52 -33.75
CA ALA A 69 2.59 24.07 -32.70
C ALA A 69 2.71 25.60 -32.47
N THR A 70 2.44 26.02 -31.22
CA THR A 70 3.34 26.84 -30.38
C THR A 70 2.90 26.75 -28.92
N VAL A 71 3.74 26.20 -28.04
CA VAL A 71 3.69 26.46 -26.58
C VAL A 71 5.13 26.54 -26.09
N SER A 72 5.48 27.65 -25.41
CA SER A 72 6.84 27.95 -24.95
C SER A 72 7.25 27.15 -23.70
N PRO A 73 8.55 26.91 -23.48
CA PRO A 73 9.04 26.28 -22.26
C PRO A 73 9.08 27.27 -21.08
N THR A 74 8.44 26.90 -19.98
CA THR A 74 8.60 27.55 -18.66
C THR A 74 9.67 26.78 -17.87
N PRO A 75 10.62 27.44 -17.18
CA PRO A 75 11.81 26.78 -16.67
C PRO A 75 11.54 25.80 -15.53
N ALA A 76 12.40 24.80 -15.41
CA ALA A 76 12.43 23.88 -14.28
C ALA A 76 12.73 24.64 -12.98
N GLY A 77 11.69 24.87 -12.17
CA GLY A 77 11.86 25.23 -10.77
C GLY A 77 12.31 24.01 -10.00
N THR A 78 13.49 24.06 -9.40
CA THR A 78 13.99 23.01 -8.51
C THR A 78 13.02 22.81 -7.35
N ALA A 79 12.27 21.71 -7.37
CA ALA A 79 11.52 21.24 -6.22
C ALA A 79 12.51 20.66 -5.19
N SER A 80 13.20 21.55 -4.48
CA SER A 80 13.80 21.22 -3.19
C SER A 80 12.64 21.04 -2.21
N ALA A 81 12.01 19.86 -2.22
CA ALA A 81 11.19 19.44 -1.09
C ALA A 81 12.13 19.31 0.12
N ASP A 82 11.85 20.07 1.18
CA ASP A 82 12.72 20.15 2.35
C ASP A 82 12.72 18.82 3.13
N ILE A 83 13.71 17.96 2.86
CA ILE A 83 13.97 16.72 3.62
C ILE A 83 14.52 17.03 5.06
N GLN A 84 14.65 18.31 5.42
CA GLN A 84 15.39 18.78 6.60
C GLN A 84 14.57 18.94 7.89
N THR A 85 13.31 18.48 7.95
CA THR A 85 12.43 18.67 9.15
C THR A 85 11.83 17.39 9.75
N LEU A 86 12.30 16.19 9.37
CA LEU A 86 11.83 14.90 9.92
C LEU A 86 12.27 14.61 11.38
N THR A 87 12.94 15.55 12.05
CA THR A 87 13.29 15.47 13.48
C THR A 87 12.27 16.10 14.43
N ASP A 88 11.19 16.69 13.92
CA ASP A 88 10.16 17.39 14.71
C ASP A 88 8.75 16.83 14.46
N LEU A 89 8.63 15.50 14.30
CA LEU A 89 7.33 14.85 14.20
C LEU A 89 6.60 14.91 15.54
N ALA A 90 5.34 15.36 15.50
CA ALA A 90 4.49 15.47 16.68
C ALA A 90 4.29 14.12 17.37
N GLY A 91 4.23 14.13 18.71
CA GLY A 91 4.09 12.92 19.51
C GLY A 91 5.40 12.19 19.83
N LEU A 92 6.56 12.67 19.38
CA LEU A 92 7.88 12.18 19.79
C LEU A 92 8.30 12.74 21.16
N ASP A 93 8.55 11.85 22.13
CA ASP A 93 9.36 12.15 23.31
C ASP A 93 10.68 11.37 23.22
N ALA A 94 11.74 12.05 22.78
CA ALA A 94 13.07 11.46 22.64
C ALA A 94 13.74 11.12 23.99
N ALA A 95 13.32 11.76 25.10
CA ALA A 95 13.90 11.53 26.42
C ALA A 95 13.26 10.31 27.11
N ALA A 96 11.92 10.19 27.03
CA ALA A 96 11.20 9.00 27.49
C ALA A 96 11.29 7.82 26.50
N ARG A 97 11.76 8.07 25.27
CA ARG A 97 11.80 7.12 24.14
C ARG A 97 10.41 6.60 23.79
N THR A 98 9.45 7.50 23.67
CA THR A 98 8.06 7.18 23.30
C THR A 98 7.62 7.94 22.05
N ILE A 99 6.71 7.32 21.29
CA ILE A 99 6.04 7.90 20.13
C ILE A 99 4.54 7.67 20.29
N THR A 100 3.76 8.74 20.30
CA THR A 100 2.30 8.67 20.19
C THR A 100 1.89 9.13 18.79
N VAL A 101 1.50 8.19 17.93
CA VAL A 101 1.08 8.48 16.55
C VAL A 101 -0.35 9.01 16.56
N ALA A 102 -0.50 10.32 16.38
CA ALA A 102 -1.80 10.94 16.16
C ALA A 102 -2.41 10.50 14.82
N ASN A 103 -3.71 10.72 14.64
CA ASN A 103 -4.44 10.21 13.47
C ASN A 103 -4.06 10.92 12.18
N GLU A 104 -3.81 12.22 12.29
CA GLU A 104 -3.30 13.13 11.27
C GLU A 104 -1.84 12.84 10.90
N ASP A 105 -1.02 12.41 11.86
CA ASP A 105 0.42 12.16 11.67
C ASP A 105 0.74 10.72 11.24
N PHE A 106 -0.26 9.85 11.07
CA PHE A 106 -0.06 8.43 10.76
C PHE A 106 0.83 8.22 9.53
N GLY A 107 0.56 8.95 8.42
CA GLY A 107 1.35 8.85 7.20
C GLY A 107 2.82 9.21 7.43
N SER A 108 3.07 10.36 8.04
CA SER A 108 4.40 10.88 8.38
C SER A 108 5.17 9.93 9.30
N TRP A 109 4.51 9.37 10.31
CA TRP A 109 5.12 8.41 11.23
C TRP A 109 5.43 7.07 10.55
N MET A 110 4.56 6.55 9.69
CA MET A 110 4.88 5.34 8.93
C MET A 110 6.08 5.60 8.00
N MET A 111 6.11 6.73 7.27
CA MET A 111 7.25 7.11 6.42
C MET A 111 8.57 7.14 7.23
N GLU A 112 8.60 7.83 8.36
CA GLU A 112 9.81 7.98 9.18
C GLU A 112 10.25 6.66 9.84
N LEU A 113 9.32 5.84 10.35
CA LEU A 113 9.67 4.55 10.96
C LEU A 113 10.20 3.55 9.94
N PHE A 114 9.66 3.52 8.72
CA PHE A 114 10.15 2.64 7.65
C PHE A 114 11.44 3.15 7.01
N ALA A 115 11.67 4.47 6.96
CA ALA A 115 12.91 5.05 6.45
C ALA A 115 14.07 4.97 7.46
N ASN A 116 13.80 5.14 8.75
CA ASN A 116 14.81 5.28 9.81
C ASN A 116 14.62 4.29 10.99
N PRO A 117 14.41 2.97 10.78
CA PRO A 117 14.05 2.04 11.86
C PRO A 117 15.09 1.97 12.99
N ASP A 118 16.39 2.03 12.68
CA ASP A 118 17.49 2.00 13.66
C ASP A 118 17.44 3.17 14.67
N LYS A 119 16.93 4.34 14.25
CA LYS A 119 16.79 5.54 15.10
C LYS A 119 15.77 5.32 16.22
N TYR A 120 14.79 4.45 15.99
CA TYR A 120 13.65 4.22 16.88
C TYR A 120 13.60 2.82 17.48
N ALA A 121 14.59 1.95 17.20
CA ALA A 121 14.70 0.64 17.82
C ALA A 121 14.71 0.77 19.36
N GLY A 122 13.80 0.05 20.02
CA GLY A 122 13.55 0.11 21.45
C GLY A 122 12.83 1.39 21.93
N PHE A 123 12.06 2.06 21.08
CA PHE A 123 11.06 3.06 21.51
C PHE A 123 9.72 2.37 21.77
N THR A 124 8.93 2.92 22.69
CA THR A 124 7.52 2.53 22.86
C THR A 124 6.67 3.33 21.88
N VAL A 125 5.98 2.66 20.97
CA VAL A 125 5.11 3.27 19.95
C VAL A 125 3.66 2.97 20.30
N THR A 126 2.81 4.00 20.26
CA THR A 126 1.34 3.89 20.36
C THR A 126 0.71 4.35 19.05
N VAL A 127 -0.13 3.52 18.44
CA VAL A 127 -0.74 3.76 17.11
C VAL A 127 -2.16 3.19 17.02
N THR A 128 -3.04 3.85 16.28
CA THR A 128 -4.45 3.45 16.12
C THR A 128 -4.79 3.04 14.69
N GLY A 129 -5.39 1.88 14.52
CA GLY A 129 -5.81 1.34 13.24
C GLY A 129 -6.84 0.22 13.37
N TYR A 130 -7.37 -0.26 12.25
CA TYR A 130 -8.21 -1.46 12.25
C TYR A 130 -7.34 -2.72 12.24
N VAL A 131 -7.82 -3.81 12.85
CA VAL A 131 -7.13 -5.10 12.88
C VAL A 131 -7.14 -5.71 11.48
N TYR A 132 -6.03 -5.54 10.76
CA TYR A 132 -5.76 -6.26 9.53
C TYR A 132 -5.05 -7.58 9.83
N LYS A 133 -5.54 -8.66 9.22
CA LYS A 133 -5.03 -10.02 9.33
C LYS A 133 -5.05 -10.66 7.94
N ASP A 134 -3.97 -11.37 7.61
CA ASP A 134 -3.89 -12.14 6.38
C ASP A 134 -2.98 -13.35 6.58
N SER A 135 -3.57 -14.55 6.59
CA SER A 135 -2.84 -15.80 6.83
C SER A 135 -1.93 -16.24 5.67
N THR A 136 -1.97 -15.54 4.53
CA THR A 136 -1.03 -15.74 3.42
C THR A 136 0.20 -14.84 3.52
N ALA A 137 0.09 -13.74 4.27
CA ALA A 137 1.08 -12.66 4.31
C ALA A 137 1.66 -12.36 5.71
N LEU A 138 1.03 -12.87 6.77
CA LEU A 138 1.39 -12.70 8.19
C LEU A 138 1.35 -14.06 8.91
N ALA A 139 2.18 -14.21 9.95
CA ALA A 139 2.14 -15.36 10.84
C ALA A 139 0.90 -15.36 11.77
N ALA A 140 0.62 -16.47 12.44
CA ALA A 140 -0.60 -16.64 13.24
C ALA A 140 -0.65 -15.76 14.52
N ASP A 141 0.52 -15.36 15.00
CA ASP A 141 0.82 -14.43 16.10
C ASP A 141 1.01 -12.98 15.61
N GLN A 142 0.75 -12.71 14.32
CA GLN A 142 0.93 -11.40 13.71
C GLN A 142 -0.39 -10.77 13.25
N PHE A 143 -0.49 -9.46 13.46
CA PHE A 143 -1.52 -8.60 12.87
C PHE A 143 -0.94 -7.23 12.55
N VAL A 144 -1.73 -6.35 11.95
CA VAL A 144 -1.37 -4.94 11.72
C VAL A 144 -2.51 -4.04 12.18
N PRO A 145 -2.28 -3.05 13.06
CA PRO A 145 -3.19 -1.92 13.26
C PRO A 145 -3.09 -1.00 12.03
N ALA A 146 -3.91 -1.31 11.02
CA ALA A 146 -3.78 -0.75 9.69
C ALA A 146 -4.62 0.51 9.48
N ARG A 147 -4.22 1.29 8.48
CA ARG A 147 -5.02 2.34 7.84
C ARG A 147 -4.99 2.14 6.34
N LEU A 148 -6.07 2.53 5.66
CA LEU A 148 -6.12 2.47 4.20
C LEU A 148 -5.35 3.66 3.63
N MET A 149 -4.26 3.37 2.91
CA MET A 149 -3.47 4.37 2.20
C MET A 149 -3.87 4.41 0.73
N MET A 150 -4.04 5.62 0.18
CA MET A 150 -4.35 5.88 -1.23
C MET A 150 -3.21 6.68 -1.87
N TYR A 151 -2.71 6.24 -3.02
CA TYR A 151 -1.61 6.90 -3.73
C TYR A 151 -2.11 7.81 -4.86
N CYS A 152 -3.05 7.35 -5.68
CA CYS A 152 -3.63 8.11 -6.78
C CYS A 152 -5.16 7.97 -6.94
N CYS A 153 -5.76 6.84 -6.57
CA CYS A 153 -7.21 6.65 -6.67
C CYS A 153 -7.73 5.50 -5.78
N VAL A 154 -9.05 5.46 -5.58
CA VAL A 154 -9.72 4.47 -4.70
C VAL A 154 -9.44 3.00 -5.06
N ALA A 155 -8.97 2.71 -6.27
CA ALA A 155 -8.59 1.38 -6.73
C ALA A 155 -7.18 0.93 -6.26
N ASP A 156 -6.36 1.82 -5.70
CA ASP A 156 -5.03 1.51 -5.15
C ASP A 156 -4.99 1.44 -3.61
N LEU A 157 -6.16 1.57 -2.96
CA LEU A 157 -6.28 1.46 -1.51
C LEU A 157 -5.65 0.17 -1.00
N SER A 158 -4.63 0.32 -0.17
CA SER A 158 -3.95 -0.81 0.47
C SER A 158 -3.79 -0.59 1.98
N PRO A 159 -3.88 -1.66 2.80
CA PRO A 159 -3.60 -1.57 4.23
C PRO A 159 -2.12 -1.23 4.47
N ALA A 160 -1.87 -0.20 5.27
CA ALA A 160 -0.55 0.23 5.70
C ALA A 160 -0.48 0.31 7.23
N GLY A 161 0.67 -0.04 7.83
CA GLY A 161 0.89 -0.01 9.29
C GLY A 161 2.19 -0.70 9.69
N LEU A 162 2.37 -0.98 10.99
CA LEU A 162 3.47 -1.79 11.52
C LEU A 162 3.01 -3.23 11.77
N ILE A 163 3.85 -4.21 11.43
CA ILE A 163 3.59 -5.60 11.81
C ILE A 163 3.77 -5.73 13.33
N CYS A 164 2.75 -6.28 13.99
CA CYS A 164 2.68 -6.43 15.43
C CYS A 164 2.75 -7.91 15.80
N HIS A 165 3.70 -8.27 16.66
CA HIS A 165 3.77 -9.58 17.32
C HIS A 165 2.89 -9.56 18.58
N TYR A 166 1.98 -10.52 18.69
CA TYR A 166 1.03 -10.60 19.79
C TYR A 166 0.45 -12.02 19.94
N ASP A 167 0.81 -12.71 21.02
CA ASP A 167 0.35 -14.08 21.36
C ASP A 167 -1.17 -14.24 21.30
N ASP A 168 -1.90 -13.19 21.68
CA ASP A 168 -3.36 -13.17 21.80
C ASP A 168 -4.06 -12.73 20.51
N THR A 169 -3.37 -12.74 19.35
CA THR A 169 -3.91 -12.35 18.04
C THR A 169 -5.22 -13.08 17.71
N ALA A 170 -5.41 -14.33 18.15
CA ALA A 170 -6.65 -15.09 17.98
C ALA A 170 -7.90 -14.44 18.61
N LYS A 171 -7.75 -13.55 19.60
CA LYS A 171 -8.84 -12.81 20.28
C LYS A 171 -9.24 -11.52 19.58
N LEU A 172 -8.46 -11.05 18.60
CA LEU A 172 -8.73 -9.81 17.88
C LEU A 172 -9.73 -10.07 16.74
N GLU A 173 -10.84 -9.34 16.68
CA GLU A 173 -11.76 -9.40 15.55
C GLU A 173 -11.18 -8.62 14.36
N ALA A 174 -11.22 -9.20 13.16
CA ALA A 174 -10.78 -8.49 11.95
C ALA A 174 -11.67 -7.25 11.69
N ASP A 175 -11.09 -6.21 11.06
CA ASP A 175 -11.72 -4.90 10.81
C ASP A 175 -12.16 -4.13 12.08
N SER A 176 -12.01 -4.68 13.29
CA SER A 176 -12.26 -3.95 14.54
C SER A 176 -11.16 -2.91 14.80
N TRP A 177 -11.53 -1.76 15.38
CA TRP A 177 -10.59 -0.67 15.63
C TRP A 177 -9.90 -0.79 16.99
N VAL A 178 -8.59 -0.64 16.97
CA VAL A 178 -7.73 -0.77 18.14
C VAL A 178 -6.66 0.32 18.20
N THR A 179 -6.35 0.76 19.41
CA THR A 179 -5.08 1.41 19.74
C THR A 179 -4.13 0.33 20.26
N VAL A 180 -2.95 0.25 19.66
CA VAL A 180 -1.90 -0.70 20.03
C VAL A 180 -0.75 0.09 20.63
N THR A 181 -0.20 -0.40 21.73
CA THR A 181 1.10 0.04 22.27
C THR A 181 2.06 -1.13 22.28
N GLY A 182 3.29 -0.90 21.81
CA GLY A 182 4.33 -1.93 21.73
C GLY A 182 5.73 -1.35 21.68
N THR A 183 6.73 -2.19 21.89
CA THR A 183 8.14 -1.80 21.75
C THR A 183 8.57 -2.04 20.31
N LEU A 184 9.11 -1.01 19.65
CA LEU A 184 9.61 -1.14 18.29
C LEU A 184 10.89 -1.97 18.28
N PHE A 185 10.92 -3.01 17.45
CA PHE A 185 12.11 -3.78 17.15
C PHE A 185 12.32 -3.89 15.64
N ILE A 186 13.49 -4.36 15.25
CA ILE A 186 13.88 -4.56 13.85
C ILE A 186 13.71 -6.03 13.52
N GLY A 187 12.73 -6.34 12.67
CA GLY A 187 12.46 -7.68 12.15
C GLY A 187 12.92 -7.84 10.70
N THR A 188 12.73 -9.05 10.17
CA THR A 188 12.92 -9.35 8.74
C THR A 188 11.62 -9.89 8.15
N ARG A 189 11.38 -9.59 6.88
CA ARG A 189 10.26 -10.14 6.10
C ARG A 189 10.73 -10.50 4.71
N ASP A 190 10.28 -11.64 4.22
CA ASP A 190 10.58 -12.10 2.86
C ASP A 190 9.62 -11.43 1.86
N TYR A 191 10.18 -10.98 0.74
CA TYR A 191 9.46 -10.44 -0.41
C TYR A 191 10.00 -11.10 -1.68
N ASP A 192 9.29 -10.99 -2.80
CA ASP A 192 9.78 -11.44 -4.12
C ASP A 192 11.12 -10.79 -4.54
N SER A 193 11.41 -9.61 -3.99
CA SER A 193 12.68 -8.87 -4.16
C SER A 193 13.78 -9.30 -3.18
N GLY A 194 13.56 -10.35 -2.38
CA GLY A 194 14.45 -10.82 -1.33
C GLY A 194 13.99 -10.41 0.08
N GLN A 195 14.71 -10.89 1.08
CA GLN A 195 14.46 -10.54 2.48
C GLN A 195 14.80 -9.07 2.74
N LYS A 196 13.88 -8.35 3.38
CA LYS A 196 14.07 -6.95 3.79
C LYS A 196 13.94 -6.81 5.30
N VAL A 197 14.72 -5.89 5.84
CA VAL A 197 14.63 -5.43 7.22
C VAL A 197 13.45 -4.47 7.34
N VAL A 198 12.61 -4.62 8.36
CA VAL A 198 11.43 -3.78 8.61
C VAL A 198 11.23 -3.52 10.11
N PRO A 199 10.75 -2.33 10.52
CA PRO A 199 10.26 -2.10 11.88
C PRO A 199 9.01 -2.94 12.16
N MET A 200 8.96 -3.49 13.36
CA MET A 200 7.84 -4.27 13.90
C MET A 200 7.60 -3.85 15.36
N LEU A 201 6.42 -4.15 15.92
CA LEU A 201 6.11 -3.91 17.32
C LEU A 201 5.96 -5.23 18.09
N GLU A 202 6.64 -5.33 19.23
CA GLU A 202 6.34 -6.33 20.26
C GLU A 202 5.24 -5.74 21.15
N VAL A 203 4.02 -6.27 21.06
CA VAL A 203 2.82 -5.63 21.63
C VAL A 203 2.74 -5.83 23.14
N SER A 204 2.60 -4.72 23.87
CA SER A 204 2.36 -4.74 25.32
C SER A 204 0.90 -4.49 25.70
N THR A 205 0.16 -3.69 24.93
CA THR A 205 -1.29 -3.50 25.11
C THR A 205 -2.03 -3.37 23.78
N VAL A 206 -3.26 -3.90 23.77
CA VAL A 206 -4.27 -3.62 22.75
C VAL A 206 -5.53 -3.12 23.46
N GLN A 207 -6.03 -1.97 23.03
CA GLN A 207 -7.23 -1.32 23.55
C GLN A 207 -8.22 -1.14 22.40
N ALA A 208 -9.52 -1.31 22.64
CA ALA A 208 -10.54 -0.95 21.65
C ALA A 208 -10.54 0.56 21.41
N ALA A 209 -10.71 0.97 20.15
CA ALA A 209 -10.72 2.37 19.72
C ALA A 209 -11.96 2.68 18.87
N GLU A 210 -12.27 3.96 18.72
CA GLU A 210 -13.26 4.42 17.73
C GLU A 210 -12.70 4.30 16.31
N ALA A 211 -13.59 4.16 15.33
CA ALA A 211 -13.22 4.16 13.92
C ALA A 211 -12.67 5.53 13.51
N VAL A 212 -11.59 5.54 12.73
CA VAL A 212 -11.01 6.78 12.21
C VAL A 212 -11.25 6.88 10.71
N GLU A 213 -12.09 7.83 10.34
CA GLU A 213 -12.55 8.04 8.98
C GLU A 213 -11.47 8.56 8.02
N GLY A 214 -11.61 8.19 6.75
CA GLY A 214 -10.78 8.68 5.65
C GLY A 214 -9.55 7.82 5.32
N TYR A 215 -8.85 8.23 4.27
CA TYR A 215 -7.65 7.56 3.77
C TYR A 215 -6.40 8.34 4.15
N VAL A 216 -5.30 7.61 4.36
CA VAL A 216 -3.96 8.17 4.51
C VAL A 216 -3.41 8.44 3.10
N TYR A 217 -2.72 9.57 2.93
CA TYR A 217 -1.99 9.86 1.70
C TYR A 217 -0.49 9.93 2.02
N PRO A 218 0.37 9.37 1.17
CA PRO A 218 1.80 9.66 1.23
C PRO A 218 2.07 11.03 0.62
N TYR A 219 2.98 11.80 1.24
CA TYR A 219 3.36 13.15 0.85
C TYR A 219 4.64 13.17 0.02
#